data_AF-A0A1I4DXA6-F1
#
_entry.id   AF-A0A1I4DXA6-F1
#
_cell.length_a   1.000
_cell.length_b   1.000
_cell.length_c   1.000
_cell.angle_alpha   90.00
_cell.angle_beta   90.00
_cell.angle_gamma   90.00
#
_symmetry.space_group_name_H-M   'P 1'
#
loop_
_entity.id
_entity.type
_entity.pdbx_description
1 polymer ?
#
loop_
_entity_poly.entity_id
_entity_poly.type
_entity_poly.pdbx_seq_one_letter_code
_entity_poly.pdbx_strand_id
1 'polypeptide(L)'
;MELLAASLLRDLVSAVTQGDAEQVELLLVRGVPPDVIDQAAGWSALHAAVLHNPQLLKVLLAFARSPDAPEVMGGTPMSYVLHELGEAASPARRDELLMALASLLAAGASPRAGGVDQTPLELARLYRLRDIESLLSEAGQ
;
A
#
# COMPACT_ATOMS: atom_id res chain seq x y z
N MET A 1 1.17 -21.38 -18.23
CA MET A 1 2.10 -20.29 -17.86
C MET A 1 1.47 -19.30 -16.87
N GLU A 2 0.20 -18.89 -17.03
CA GLU A 2 -0.49 -17.97 -16.09
C GLU A 2 -0.55 -18.47 -14.64
N LEU A 3 -0.74 -19.78 -14.41
CA LEU A 3 -0.78 -20.37 -13.06
C LEU A 3 0.50 -20.11 -12.24
N LEU A 4 1.68 -20.07 -12.89
CA LEU A 4 2.96 -19.83 -12.22
C LEU A 4 3.14 -18.34 -11.87
N ALA A 5 2.66 -17.43 -12.72
CA ALA A 5 2.70 -16.00 -12.43
C ALA A 5 1.76 -15.65 -11.28
N ALA A 6 0.55 -16.22 -11.26
CA ALA A 6 -0.40 -16.04 -10.17
C ALA A 6 0.11 -16.63 -8.84
N SER A 7 0.81 -17.78 -8.86
CA SER A 7 1.39 -18.33 -7.65
C SER A 7 2.50 -17.44 -7.08
N LEU A 8 3.36 -16.87 -7.93
CA LEU A 8 4.44 -15.99 -7.47
C LEU A 8 3.95 -14.67 -6.86
N LEU A 9 2.86 -14.10 -7.39
CA LEU A 9 2.21 -12.93 -6.78
C LEU A 9 1.70 -13.26 -5.38
N ARG A 10 1.07 -14.42 -5.23
CA ARG A 10 0.60 -14.91 -3.93
C ARG A 10 1.74 -15.17 -2.96
N ASP A 11 2.83 -15.78 -3.44
CA ASP A 11 4.02 -16.03 -2.63
C ASP A 11 4.61 -14.72 -2.12
N LEU A 12 4.65 -13.67 -2.96
CA LEU A 12 5.11 -12.34 -2.55
C LEU A 12 4.19 -11.71 -1.51
N VAL A 13 2.87 -11.76 -1.72
CA VAL A 13 1.89 -11.28 -0.73
C VAL A 13 2.05 -12.03 0.60
N SER A 14 2.22 -13.36 0.56
CA SER A 14 2.38 -14.18 1.76
C SER A 14 3.67 -13.86 2.52
N ALA A 15 4.79 -13.69 1.80
CA ALA A 15 6.08 -13.29 2.39
C ALA A 15 5.97 -11.92 3.05
N VAL A 16 5.31 -10.95 2.40
CA VAL A 16 5.04 -9.63 2.97
C VAL A 16 4.17 -9.73 4.21
N THR A 17 3.10 -10.53 4.21
CA THR A 17 2.23 -10.72 5.39
C THR A 17 2.98 -11.34 6.56
N GLN A 18 3.92 -12.24 6.29
CA GLN A 18 4.75 -12.91 7.31
C GLN A 18 5.95 -12.06 7.78
N GLY A 19 6.25 -10.95 7.10
CA GLY A 19 7.43 -10.14 7.38
C GLY A 19 8.75 -10.79 6.93
N ASP A 20 8.70 -11.77 6.02
CA ASP A 20 9.86 -12.49 5.51
C ASP A 20 10.60 -11.62 4.48
N ALA A 21 11.45 -10.72 4.98
CA ALA A 21 12.21 -9.77 4.17
C ALA A 21 13.11 -10.47 3.13
N GLU A 22 13.72 -11.62 3.49
CA GLU A 22 14.60 -12.37 2.59
C GLU A 22 13.81 -12.95 1.40
N GLN A 23 12.65 -13.55 1.68
CA GLN A 23 11.78 -14.07 0.63
C GLN A 23 11.20 -12.95 -0.24
N VAL A 24 10.85 -11.81 0.36
CA VAL A 24 10.40 -10.62 -0.38
C VAL A 24 11.49 -10.16 -1.35
N GLU A 25 12.73 -9.94 -0.88
CA GLU A 25 13.84 -9.53 -1.73
C GLU A 25 14.10 -10.52 -2.88
N LEU A 26 14.09 -11.82 -2.57
CA LEU A 26 14.28 -12.87 -3.58
C LEU A 26 13.23 -12.81 -4.69
N LEU A 27 11.96 -12.64 -4.33
CA LEU A 27 10.85 -12.58 -5.30
C LEU A 27 10.89 -11.30 -6.13
N LEU A 28 11.23 -10.16 -5.52
CA LEU A 28 11.42 -8.89 -6.23
C LEU A 28 12.56 -8.97 -7.25
N VAL A 29 13.71 -9.55 -6.89
CA VAL A 29 14.85 -9.73 -7.81
C VAL A 29 14.51 -10.66 -8.97
N ARG A 30 13.59 -11.62 -8.77
CA ARG A 30 13.05 -12.46 -9.84
C ARG A 30 12.07 -11.74 -10.77
N GLY A 31 11.80 -10.46 -10.54
CA GLY A 31 10.91 -9.64 -11.35
C GLY A 31 9.43 -9.81 -11.03
N VAL A 32 9.09 -10.37 -9.85
CA VAL A 32 7.69 -10.42 -9.41
C VAL A 32 7.25 -8.99 -9.07
N PRO A 33 6.25 -8.43 -9.76
CA PRO A 33 5.87 -7.04 -9.56
C PRO A 33 5.07 -6.87 -8.25
N PRO A 34 5.47 -5.96 -7.35
CA PRO A 34 4.79 -5.77 -6.06
C PRO A 34 3.49 -4.96 -6.16
N ASP A 35 3.28 -4.28 -7.28
CA ASP A 35 2.13 -3.43 -7.58
C ASP A 35 1.00 -4.16 -8.32
N VAL A 36 1.15 -5.45 -8.61
CA VAL A 36 0.12 -6.26 -9.25
C VAL A 36 -0.66 -7.04 -8.20
N ILE A 37 -1.98 -7.09 -8.36
CA ILE A 37 -2.88 -7.81 -7.46
C ILE A 37 -2.74 -9.33 -7.59
N ASP A 38 -2.72 -10.03 -6.47
CA ASP A 38 -3.10 -11.45 -6.46
C ASP A 38 -4.62 -11.52 -6.54
N GLN A 39 -5.15 -12.05 -7.64
CA GLN A 39 -6.60 -12.21 -7.86
C GLN A 39 -7.29 -13.04 -6.77
N ALA A 40 -6.57 -13.98 -6.13
CA ALA A 40 -7.15 -14.79 -5.06
C ALA A 40 -7.24 -14.03 -3.74
N ALA A 41 -6.25 -13.19 -3.44
CA ALA A 41 -6.18 -12.42 -2.21
C ALA A 41 -6.90 -11.06 -2.32
N GLY A 42 -7.12 -10.58 -3.55
CA GLY A 42 -7.81 -9.33 -3.85
C GLY A 42 -6.91 -8.10 -3.78
N TRP A 43 -5.64 -8.24 -3.41
CA TRP A 43 -4.71 -7.14 -3.15
C TRP A 43 -3.29 -7.43 -3.64
N SER A 44 -2.49 -6.37 -3.81
CA SER A 44 -1.06 -6.45 -4.17
C SER A 44 -0.16 -6.48 -2.94
N ALA A 45 1.15 -6.71 -3.15
CA ALA A 45 2.13 -6.72 -2.08
C ALA A 45 2.25 -5.35 -1.38
N LEU A 46 2.04 -4.25 -2.12
CA LEU A 46 2.00 -2.90 -1.54
C LEU A 46 0.88 -2.73 -0.50
N HIS A 47 -0.32 -3.27 -0.78
CA HIS A 47 -1.44 -3.25 0.16
C HIS A 47 -1.16 -4.13 1.39
N ALA A 48 -0.64 -5.35 1.16
CA ALA A 48 -0.29 -6.27 2.25
C ALA A 48 0.76 -5.68 3.20
N ALA A 49 1.72 -4.91 2.68
CA ALA A 49 2.71 -4.23 3.51
C ALA A 49 2.08 -3.19 4.42
N VAL A 50 1.14 -2.37 3.93
CA VAL A 50 0.42 -1.42 4.79
C VAL A 50 -0.32 -2.13 5.93
N LEU A 51 -1.00 -3.24 5.63
CA LEU A 51 -1.78 -3.97 6.62
C LEU A 51 -0.91 -4.71 7.64
N HIS A 52 0.18 -5.33 7.21
CA HIS A 52 0.90 -6.30 8.06
C HIS A 52 2.31 -5.86 8.41
N ASN A 53 3.08 -5.36 7.44
CA ASN A 53 4.50 -5.06 7.62
C ASN A 53 4.89 -3.74 6.92
N PRO A 54 4.53 -2.58 7.49
CA PRO A 54 4.76 -1.26 6.87
C PRO A 54 6.23 -0.97 6.56
N GLN A 55 7.16 -1.62 7.27
CA GLN A 55 8.59 -1.45 7.09
C GLN A 55 9.08 -2.02 5.73
N LEU A 56 8.37 -3.02 5.18
CA LEU A 56 8.68 -3.59 3.86
C LEU A 56 8.19 -2.71 2.70
N LEU A 57 7.35 -1.70 2.98
CA LEU A 57 6.78 -0.87 1.92
C LEU A 57 7.86 -0.14 1.12
N LYS A 58 8.93 0.33 1.77
CA LYS A 58 10.04 1.02 1.08
C LYS A 58 10.75 0.11 0.07
N VAL A 59 11.01 -1.16 0.42
CA VAL A 59 11.68 -2.08 -0.50
C VAL A 59 10.76 -2.45 -1.66
N LEU A 60 9.48 -2.67 -1.40
CA LEU A 60 8.50 -2.97 -2.45
C LEU A 60 8.34 -1.79 -3.42
N LEU A 61 8.26 -0.56 -2.91
CA LEU A 61 8.13 0.65 -3.74
C LEU A 61 9.33 0.86 -4.68
N ALA A 62 10.53 0.43 -4.29
CA ALA A 62 11.72 0.51 -5.16
C ALA A 62 11.61 -0.37 -6.42
N PHE A 63 10.73 -1.38 -6.41
CA PHE A 63 10.46 -2.29 -7.53
C PHE A 63 9.09 -2.05 -8.18
N ALA A 64 8.26 -1.16 -7.61
CA ALA A 64 6.94 -0.85 -8.13
C ALA A 64 7.05 0.05 -9.37
N ARG A 65 6.23 -0.23 -10.40
CA ARG A 65 6.08 0.66 -11.55
C ARG A 65 5.01 1.73 -11.29
N SER A 66 4.03 1.40 -10.45
CA SER A 66 3.01 2.32 -9.97
C SER A 66 2.79 2.14 -8.47
N PRO A 67 3.03 3.17 -7.64
CA PRO A 67 2.72 3.12 -6.22
C PRO A 67 1.20 3.25 -5.94
N ASP A 68 0.43 3.67 -6.95
CA ASP A 68 -1.02 3.90 -6.89
C ASP A 68 -1.84 2.73 -7.45
N ALA A 69 -1.21 1.60 -7.76
CA ALA A 69 -1.89 0.47 -8.39
C ALA A 69 -3.07 0.00 -7.52
N PRO A 70 -4.30 0.00 -8.07
CA PRO A 70 -5.49 -0.26 -7.26
C PRO A 70 -5.69 -1.75 -6.97
N GLU A 71 -6.30 -2.06 -5.83
CA GLU A 71 -6.86 -3.37 -5.54
C GLU A 71 -8.23 -3.59 -6.21
N VAL A 72 -8.86 -4.76 -6.00
CA VAL A 72 -10.09 -5.17 -6.71
C VAL A 72 -11.27 -4.21 -6.48
N MET A 73 -11.40 -3.61 -5.30
CA MET A 73 -12.41 -2.59 -4.98
C MET A 73 -11.98 -1.16 -5.37
N GLY A 74 -10.82 -0.99 -6.02
CA GLY A 74 -10.32 0.30 -6.48
C GLY A 74 -9.55 1.12 -5.44
N GLY A 75 -9.34 0.58 -4.24
CA GLY A 75 -8.50 1.19 -3.21
C GLY A 75 -7.03 1.20 -3.62
N THR A 76 -6.28 2.20 -3.18
CA THR A 76 -4.82 2.28 -3.37
C THR A 76 -4.10 1.93 -2.07
N PRO A 77 -2.80 1.62 -2.09
CA PRO A 77 -2.04 1.44 -0.86
C PRO A 77 -2.17 2.64 0.08
N MET A 78 -2.22 3.87 -0.48
CA MET A 78 -2.43 5.07 0.32
C MET A 78 -3.83 5.11 0.94
N SER A 79 -4.90 4.78 0.21
CA SER A 79 -6.26 4.82 0.77
C SER A 79 -6.41 3.87 1.96
N TYR A 80 -5.74 2.71 1.93
CA TYR A 80 -5.67 1.78 3.06
C TYR A 80 -4.99 2.39 4.29
N VAL A 81 -3.92 3.16 4.11
CA VAL A 81 -3.30 3.90 5.23
C VAL A 81 -4.32 4.82 5.90
N LEU A 82 -5.11 5.56 5.12
CA LEU A 82 -6.09 6.50 5.67
C LEU A 82 -7.26 5.81 6.35
N HIS A 83 -7.72 4.68 5.81
CA HIS A 83 -8.73 3.85 6.44
C HIS A 83 -8.27 3.35 7.82
N GLU A 84 -7.07 2.75 7.88
CA GLU A 84 -6.49 2.22 9.12
C GLU A 84 -6.25 3.32 10.17
N LEU A 85 -5.84 4.51 9.75
CA LEU A 85 -5.68 5.66 10.65
C LEU A 85 -7.01 6.17 11.21
N GLY A 86 -8.10 6.00 10.46
CA GLY A 86 -9.45 6.37 10.82
C GLY A 86 -10.13 5.43 11.82
N GLU A 87 -9.91 4.12 11.69
CA GLU A 87 -10.50 3.05 12.51
C GLU A 87 -9.83 2.88 13.90
N ALA A 88 -9.26 3.97 14.44
CA ALA A 88 -8.64 4.03 15.78
C ALA A 88 -7.37 3.19 15.95
N ALA A 89 -6.39 3.37 15.05
CA ALA A 89 -5.03 2.84 15.22
C ALA A 89 -4.43 3.16 16.61
N SER A 90 -3.79 2.16 17.24
CA SER A 90 -2.99 2.38 18.45
C SER A 90 -1.86 3.37 18.18
N PRO A 91 -1.28 4.04 19.19
CA PRO A 91 -0.18 4.99 18.95
C PRO A 91 1.00 4.39 18.17
N ALA A 92 1.42 3.17 18.51
CA ALA A 92 2.48 2.48 17.78
C ALA A 92 2.08 2.19 16.32
N ARG A 93 0.85 1.70 16.10
CA ARG A 93 0.33 1.45 14.76
C ARG A 93 0.22 2.73 13.93
N ARG A 94 -0.16 3.84 14.58
CA ARG A 94 -0.24 5.16 13.95
C ARG A 94 1.12 5.60 13.43
N ASP A 95 2.18 5.44 14.21
CA ASP A 95 3.54 5.82 13.78
C ASP A 95 4.01 5.00 12.57
N GLU A 96 3.73 3.69 12.55
CA GLU A 96 4.01 2.82 11.41
C GLU A 96 3.25 3.27 10.14
N LEU A 97 1.96 3.59 10.29
CA LEU A 97 1.12 4.06 9.19
C LEU A 97 1.54 5.44 8.67
N LEU A 98 2.01 6.34 9.53
CA LEU A 98 2.59 7.62 9.11
C LEU A 98 3.90 7.42 8.34
N MET A 99 4.71 6.44 8.73
CA MET A 99 5.91 6.07 7.98
C MET A 99 5.56 5.47 6.61
N ALA A 100 4.52 4.64 6.55
CA ALA A 100 3.99 4.12 5.28
C ALA A 100 3.48 5.24 4.38
N LEU A 101 2.69 6.18 4.93
CA LEU A 101 2.17 7.34 4.21
C LEU A 101 3.31 8.18 3.60
N ALA A 102 4.33 8.49 4.42
CA ALA A 102 5.49 9.23 3.96
C ALA A 102 6.25 8.49 2.85
N SER A 103 6.36 7.16 2.94
CA SER A 103 7.03 6.35 1.92
C SER A 103 6.27 6.34 0.59
N LEU A 104 4.94 6.26 0.64
CA LEU A 104 4.08 6.34 -0.55
C LEU A 104 4.16 7.71 -1.23
N LEU A 105 4.06 8.80 -0.45
CA LEU A 105 4.21 10.17 -0.97
C LEU A 105 5.58 10.39 -1.59
N ALA A 106 6.65 9.91 -0.94
CA ALA A 106 8.01 10.00 -1.47
C ALA A 106 8.20 9.20 -2.77
N ALA A 107 7.44 8.11 -2.95
CA ALA A 107 7.42 7.33 -4.19
C ALA A 107 6.52 7.94 -5.28
N GLY A 108 5.89 9.09 -5.03
CA GLY A 108 5.02 9.79 -5.98
C GLY A 108 3.58 9.27 -6.02
N ALA A 109 3.14 8.53 -5.00
CA ALA A 109 1.76 8.12 -4.87
C ALA A 109 0.84 9.33 -4.74
N SER A 110 -0.26 9.35 -5.49
CA SER A 110 -1.16 10.48 -5.51
C SER A 110 -2.21 10.40 -4.39
N PRO A 111 -2.40 11.45 -3.58
CA PRO A 111 -3.52 11.56 -2.65
C PRO A 111 -4.90 11.56 -3.31
N ARG A 112 -4.94 11.67 -4.64
CA ARG A 112 -6.15 11.70 -5.46
C ARG A 112 -6.35 10.42 -6.28
N ALA A 113 -5.42 9.47 -6.20
CA ALA A 113 -5.57 8.18 -6.86
C ALA A 113 -6.51 7.27 -6.07
N GLY A 114 -7.42 6.60 -6.78
CA GLY A 114 -8.40 5.68 -6.21
C GLY A 114 -9.65 5.53 -7.06
N GLY A 115 -10.49 4.57 -6.69
CA GLY A 115 -11.79 4.31 -7.31
C GLY A 115 -12.85 5.37 -6.99
N VAL A 116 -14.01 5.21 -7.64
CA VAL A 116 -15.14 6.17 -7.64
C VAL A 116 -15.62 6.55 -6.25
N ASP A 117 -15.47 5.66 -5.27
CA ASP A 117 -16.10 5.84 -3.97
C ASP A 117 -15.21 6.58 -2.95
N GLN A 118 -13.87 6.41 -2.95
CA GLN A 118 -12.98 7.05 -1.95
C GLN A 118 -11.50 7.18 -2.38
N THR A 119 -11.03 8.41 -2.59
CA THR A 119 -9.59 8.75 -2.64
C THR A 119 -8.96 8.88 -1.25
N PRO A 120 -7.62 8.78 -1.09
CA PRO A 120 -6.93 9.08 0.16
C PRO A 120 -7.33 10.43 0.78
N LEU A 121 -7.40 11.49 -0.02
CA LEU A 121 -7.78 12.82 0.47
C LEU A 121 -9.23 12.86 0.97
N GLU A 122 -10.16 12.16 0.32
CA GLU A 122 -11.55 12.05 0.77
C GLU A 122 -11.67 11.24 2.07
N LEU A 123 -10.89 10.18 2.22
CA LEU A 123 -10.81 9.41 3.46
C LEU A 123 -10.29 10.25 4.64
N ALA A 124 -9.24 11.06 4.42
CA ALA A 124 -8.72 11.95 5.45
C ALA A 124 -9.81 12.91 5.98
N ARG A 125 -10.67 13.41 5.08
CA ARG A 125 -11.84 14.24 5.44
C ARG A 125 -12.91 13.45 6.18
N LEU A 126 -13.27 12.28 5.66
CA LEU A 126 -14.29 11.40 6.24
C LEU A 126 -13.96 11.06 7.69
N TYR A 127 -12.72 10.66 7.94
CA TYR A 127 -12.21 10.31 9.26
C TYR A 127 -11.74 11.51 10.11
N ARG A 128 -11.89 12.74 9.60
CA ARG A 128 -11.54 14.00 10.28
C ARG A 128 -10.06 14.08 10.71
N LEU A 129 -9.17 13.51 9.90
CA LEU A 129 -7.73 13.49 10.09
C LEU A 129 -7.11 14.82 9.64
N ARG A 130 -7.42 15.92 10.34
CA ARG A 130 -7.11 17.31 9.93
C ARG A 130 -5.66 17.56 9.52
N ASP A 131 -4.71 17.07 10.31
CA ASP A 131 -3.27 17.28 10.02
C ASP A 131 -2.86 16.55 8.73
N ILE A 132 -3.45 15.37 8.51
CA ILE A 132 -3.17 14.55 7.32
C ILE A 132 -3.87 15.13 6.10
N GLU A 133 -5.10 15.64 6.24
CA GLU A 133 -5.79 16.34 5.16
C GLU A 133 -4.96 17.54 4.65
N SER A 134 -4.39 18.34 5.57
CA SER A 134 -3.53 19.46 5.20
C SER A 134 -2.32 18.99 4.41
N LEU A 135 -1.62 17.97 4.94
CA LEU A 135 -0.44 17.37 4.30
C LEU A 135 -0.75 16.82 2.89
N LEU A 136 -1.87 16.10 2.73
CA LEU A 136 -2.28 15.55 1.44
C LEU A 136 -2.73 16.62 0.45
N SER A 137 -3.31 17.72 0.92
CA SER A 137 -3.72 18.85 0.08
C SER A 137 -2.52 19.59 -0.51
N GLU A 138 -1.42 19.69 0.24
CA GLU A 138 -0.15 20.28 -0.19
C GLU A 138 0.60 19.37 -1.17
N ALA A 139 0.61 18.06 -0.91
CA ALA A 139 1.27 17.08 -1.77
C ALA A 139 0.56 16.84 -3.12
N GLY A 140 -0.69 17.29 -3.26
CA GLY A 140 -1.53 17.09 -4.44
C GLY A 140 -1.67 18.29 -5.37
N GLN A 141 -0.76 19.26 -5.31
CA GLN A 141 -0.61 20.40 -6.24
C GLN A 141 0.49 20.11 -7.27
#